data_AF-A0AA35PVL9-F1
#
_entry.id   AF-A0AA35PVL9-F1
#
_cell.length_a   1.000
_cell.length_b   1.000
_cell.length_c   1.000
_cell.angle_alpha   90.00
_cell.angle_beta   90.00
_cell.angle_gamma   90.00
#
_symmetry.space_group_name_H-M   'P 1'
#
loop_
_entity.id
_entity.type
_entity.pdbx_description
1 polymer ?
#
loop_
_entity_poly.entity_id
_entity_poly.type
_entity_poly.pdbx_seq_one_letter_code
_entity_poly.pdbx_strand_id
1 'polypeptide(L)'
;MATHPPSTHQHPPVTHPKAPSTSDSLPHCTLELALEIIVNIYHQFAPREGKDDFLSLKDMTELLKSQAPTFLAACNRNRPNYMKELFKKADVDKTGQLTFEEFTKVFALLADDTHRLSHGEDRCGPDHD
;
A
#
# COMPACT_ATOMS: atom_id res chain seq x y z
N MET A 1 22.02 51.78 31.99
CA MET A 1 22.81 50.53 32.05
C MET A 1 22.16 49.61 33.06
N ALA A 2 21.48 48.57 32.58
CA ALA A 2 21.11 47.38 33.36
C ALA A 2 21.06 46.23 32.35
N THR A 3 22.15 45.47 32.28
CA THR A 3 22.34 44.33 31.39
C THR A 3 21.69 43.11 32.02
N HIS A 4 20.61 42.60 31.42
CA HIS A 4 20.07 41.28 31.76
C HIS A 4 20.86 40.18 31.02
N PRO A 5 21.21 39.06 31.68
CA PRO A 5 21.92 37.96 31.04
C PRO A 5 20.98 37.13 30.14
N PRO A 6 21.51 36.46 29.11
CA PRO A 6 20.70 35.62 28.22
C PRO A 6 20.32 34.32 28.95
N SER A 7 19.01 34.02 29.00
CA SER A 7 18.51 32.76 29.53
C SER A 7 18.71 31.66 28.49
N THR A 8 19.81 30.90 28.60
CA THR A 8 20.02 29.68 27.82
C THR A 8 19.24 28.53 28.44
N HIS A 9 17.96 28.39 28.08
CA HIS A 9 17.25 27.14 28.29
C HIS A 9 17.70 26.14 27.22
N GLN A 10 18.74 25.37 27.53
CA GLN A 10 19.04 24.14 26.81
C GLN A 10 17.98 23.11 27.22
N HIS A 11 17.10 22.74 26.28
CA HIS A 11 16.29 21.54 26.45
C HIS A 11 17.23 20.32 26.48
N PRO A 12 16.99 19.34 27.36
CA PRO A 12 17.71 18.08 27.32
C PRO A 12 17.47 17.41 25.96
N PRO A 13 18.46 16.70 25.39
CA PRO A 13 18.24 15.96 24.16
C PRO A 13 17.12 14.94 24.39
N VAL A 14 16.08 15.02 23.57
CA VAL A 14 15.03 14.01 23.54
C VAL A 14 15.70 12.73 23.04
N THR A 15 16.00 11.82 23.96
CA THR A 15 16.41 10.47 23.62
C THR A 15 15.20 9.77 23.03
N HIS A 16 15.07 9.82 21.70
CA HIS A 16 14.21 8.90 20.98
C HIS A 16 14.70 7.48 21.28
N PRO A 17 13.83 6.56 21.70
CA PRO A 17 14.22 5.16 21.77
C PRO A 17 14.68 4.75 20.38
N LYS A 18 15.96 4.37 20.27
CA LYS A 18 16.52 3.75 19.08
C LYS A 18 15.65 2.53 18.78
N ALA A 19 14.95 2.55 17.65
CA ALA A 19 14.17 1.42 17.18
C ALA A 19 15.05 0.15 17.25
N PRO A 20 14.53 -0.98 17.73
CA PRO A 20 15.31 -2.21 17.75
C PRO A 20 15.77 -2.51 16.34
N SER A 21 17.09 -2.53 16.15
CA SER A 21 17.71 -3.07 14.94
C SER A 21 17.61 -4.59 15.03
N THR A 22 16.44 -5.15 14.72
CA THR A 22 16.33 -6.58 14.47
C THR A 22 16.45 -6.80 12.96
N SER A 23 17.63 -7.25 12.57
CA SER A 23 17.78 -8.11 11.41
C SER A 23 17.06 -9.43 11.71
N ASP A 24 15.73 -9.38 11.78
CA ASP A 24 14.91 -10.58 11.79
C ASP A 24 14.63 -10.88 10.33
N SER A 25 15.45 -11.76 9.75
CA SER A 25 15.09 -12.47 8.53
C SER A 25 13.62 -12.87 8.63
N LEU A 26 12.78 -12.42 7.68
CA LEU A 26 11.36 -12.76 7.62
C LEU A 26 11.19 -14.25 7.94
N PRO A 27 10.60 -14.63 9.08
CA PRO A 27 10.62 -16.02 9.49
C PRO A 27 9.77 -16.82 8.50
N HIS A 28 10.41 -17.80 7.85
CA HIS A 28 9.80 -18.85 7.01
C HIS A 28 9.01 -18.41 5.76
N CYS A 29 8.86 -17.13 5.46
CA CYS A 29 8.17 -16.67 4.24
C CYS A 29 9.19 -16.17 3.21
N THR A 30 9.40 -16.93 2.13
CA THR A 30 10.21 -16.48 0.99
C THR A 30 9.42 -15.49 0.14
N LEU A 31 10.11 -14.67 -0.65
CA LEU A 31 9.45 -13.81 -1.63
C LEU A 31 8.59 -14.63 -2.61
N GLU A 32 9.08 -15.80 -3.03
CA GLU A 32 8.34 -16.70 -3.92
C GLU A 32 7.02 -17.15 -3.29
N LEU A 33 7.01 -17.54 -2.01
CA LEU A 33 5.80 -17.93 -1.30
C LEU A 33 4.83 -16.75 -1.12
N ALA A 34 5.35 -15.55 -0.84
CA ALA A 34 4.53 -14.35 -0.73
C ALA A 34 3.86 -14.00 -2.08
N LEU A 35 4.60 -14.11 -3.18
CA LEU A 35 4.07 -13.90 -4.53
C LEU A 35 3.04 -14.96 -4.92
N GLU A 36 3.27 -16.23 -4.55
CA GLU A 36 2.29 -17.29 -4.74
C GLU A 36 0.97 -16.99 -4.01
N ILE A 37 1.03 -16.49 -2.77
CA ILE A 37 -0.14 -16.05 -2.02
C ILE A 37 -0.86 -14.90 -2.72
N ILE A 38 -0.13 -13.89 -3.23
CA ILE A 38 -0.72 -12.76 -3.97
C ILE A 38 -1.46 -13.25 -5.22
N VAL A 39 -0.85 -14.14 -6.00
CA VAL A 39 -1.45 -14.74 -7.20
C VAL A 39 -2.69 -15.56 -6.83
N ASN A 40 -2.63 -16.34 -5.75
CA ASN A 40 -3.77 -17.14 -5.29
C ASN A 40 -4.93 -16.26 -4.81
N ILE A 41 -4.66 -15.14 -4.14
CA ILE A 41 -5.68 -14.15 -3.80
C ILE A 41 -6.32 -13.57 -5.06
N TYR A 42 -5.52 -13.19 -6.07
CA TYR A 42 -6.06 -12.73 -7.35
C TYR A 42 -7.04 -13.76 -7.95
N HIS A 43 -6.66 -15.04 -8.01
CA HIS A 43 -7.53 -16.10 -8.54
C HIS A 43 -8.80 -16.35 -7.72
N GLN A 44 -8.85 -15.99 -6.44
CA GLN A 44 -10.09 -16.08 -5.65
C GLN A 44 -11.16 -15.10 -6.16
N PHE A 45 -10.74 -13.95 -6.71
CA PHE A 45 -11.64 -12.91 -7.23
C PHE A 45 -11.72 -12.89 -8.76
N ALA A 46 -10.82 -13.59 -9.46
CA ALA A 46 -10.88 -13.85 -10.90
C ALA A 46 -11.14 -15.35 -11.15
N PRO A 47 -12.35 -15.90 -10.82
CA PRO A 47 -12.51 -17.33 -10.70
C PRO A 47 -12.41 -18.02 -12.06
N ARG A 48 -11.54 -19.01 -12.11
CA ARG A 48 -11.46 -19.98 -13.20
C ARG A 48 -12.49 -21.08 -13.02
N GLU A 49 -13.75 -20.76 -13.27
CA GLU A 49 -14.73 -21.75 -13.71
C GLU A 49 -15.36 -21.29 -15.02
N GLY A 50 -14.58 -21.40 -16.12
CA GLY A 50 -15.16 -21.45 -17.45
C GLY A 50 -14.57 -20.57 -18.56
N LYS A 51 -13.65 -19.63 -18.30
CA LYS A 51 -12.60 -19.13 -19.25
C LYS A 51 -11.89 -17.82 -18.86
N ASP A 52 -12.34 -17.08 -17.86
CA ASP A 52 -11.88 -15.71 -17.68
C ASP A 52 -10.93 -15.59 -16.46
N ASP A 53 -9.63 -15.38 -16.73
CA ASP A 53 -8.57 -15.19 -15.72
C ASP A 53 -8.33 -13.69 -15.47
N PHE A 54 -9.42 -12.93 -15.34
CA PHE A 54 -9.42 -11.47 -15.30
C PHE A 54 -10.31 -10.95 -14.17
N LEU A 55 -9.99 -9.78 -13.63
CA LEU A 55 -10.87 -9.05 -12.70
C LEU A 55 -11.76 -8.08 -13.46
N SER A 56 -13.08 -8.16 -13.27
CA SER A 56 -13.96 -7.03 -13.61
C SER A 56 -13.80 -5.89 -12.59
N LEU A 57 -14.40 -4.72 -12.88
CA LEU A 57 -14.48 -3.63 -11.90
C LEU A 57 -15.11 -4.07 -10.58
N LYS A 58 -16.12 -4.96 -10.65
CA LYS A 58 -16.78 -5.50 -9.47
C LYS A 58 -15.80 -6.34 -8.66
N ASP A 59 -15.09 -7.24 -9.32
CA ASP A 59 -14.17 -8.18 -8.68
C ASP A 59 -12.97 -7.46 -8.05
N MET A 60 -12.36 -6.51 -8.76
CA MET A 60 -11.30 -5.65 -8.20
C MET A 60 -11.81 -4.87 -6.98
N THR A 61 -13.05 -4.39 -7.01
CA THR A 61 -13.65 -3.68 -5.88
C THR A 61 -13.83 -4.59 -4.67
N GLU A 62 -14.29 -5.83 -4.88
CA GLU A 62 -14.43 -6.83 -3.81
C GLU A 62 -13.08 -7.26 -3.25
N LEU A 63 -12.09 -7.50 -4.11
CA LEU A 63 -10.71 -7.82 -3.73
C LEU A 63 -10.14 -6.73 -2.81
N LEU A 64 -10.15 -5.46 -3.24
CA LEU A 64 -9.55 -4.38 -2.45
C LEU A 64 -10.30 -4.11 -1.14
N LYS A 65 -11.63 -4.24 -1.13
CA LYS A 65 -12.42 -4.10 0.10
C LYS A 65 -12.14 -5.23 1.10
N SER A 66 -11.94 -6.45 0.61
CA SER A 66 -11.70 -7.63 1.43
C SER A 66 -10.27 -7.71 1.93
N GLN A 67 -9.30 -7.52 1.03
CA GLN A 67 -7.88 -7.83 1.27
C GLN A 67 -7.03 -6.59 1.54
N ALA A 68 -7.51 -5.39 1.22
CA ALA A 68 -6.79 -4.13 1.42
C ALA A 68 -7.62 -3.00 2.08
N PRO A 69 -8.41 -3.27 3.14
CA PRO A 69 -9.31 -2.27 3.72
C PRO A 69 -8.57 -1.06 4.31
N THR A 70 -7.39 -1.27 4.90
CA THR A 70 -6.58 -0.19 5.48
C THR A 70 -5.99 0.73 4.42
N PHE A 71 -5.65 0.20 3.23
CA PHE A 71 -5.27 0.98 2.05
C PHE A 71 -6.41 1.89 1.61
N LEU A 72 -7.64 1.36 1.54
CA LEU A 72 -8.81 2.11 1.10
C LEU A 72 -9.29 3.16 2.10
N ALA A 73 -9.09 2.93 3.39
CA ALA A 73 -9.47 3.88 4.44
C ALA A 73 -8.58 5.14 4.46
N ALA A 74 -7.42 5.11 3.80
CA ALA A 74 -6.47 6.22 3.77
C ALA A 74 -6.60 7.08 2.50
N CYS A 75 -6.01 8.28 2.54
CA CYS A 75 -5.81 9.18 1.39
C CYS A 75 -7.06 9.45 0.55
N ASN A 76 -8.24 9.49 1.19
CA ASN A 76 -9.53 9.69 0.53
C ASN A 76 -9.81 8.66 -0.60
N ARG A 77 -9.22 7.45 -0.50
CA ARG A 77 -9.37 6.34 -1.47
C ARG A 77 -10.72 5.62 -1.35
N ASN A 78 -11.54 5.97 -0.34
CA ASN A 78 -12.91 5.52 -0.17
C ASN A 78 -13.95 6.45 -0.83
N ARG A 79 -13.53 7.55 -1.44
CA ARG A 79 -14.43 8.52 -2.07
C ARG A 79 -15.24 7.90 -3.23
N PRO A 80 -16.39 8.49 -3.58
CA PRO A 80 -17.12 8.10 -4.77
C PRO A 80 -16.22 8.09 -6.02
N ASN A 81 -16.43 7.09 -6.88
CA ASN A 81 -15.73 6.87 -8.14
C ASN A 81 -14.24 6.51 -8.05
N TYR A 82 -13.60 6.49 -6.87
CA TYR A 82 -12.18 6.10 -6.76
C TYR A 82 -11.90 4.74 -7.41
N MET A 83 -12.72 3.73 -7.12
CA MET A 83 -12.58 2.39 -7.74
C MET A 83 -12.66 2.42 -9.26
N LYS A 84 -13.59 3.21 -9.82
CA LYS A 84 -13.77 3.34 -11.26
C LYS A 84 -12.55 4.01 -11.91
N GLU A 85 -12.03 5.06 -11.27
CA GLU A 85 -10.85 5.78 -11.75
C GLU A 85 -9.60 4.91 -11.67
N LEU A 86 -9.41 4.17 -10.58
CA LEU A 86 -8.30 3.25 -10.40
C LEU A 86 -8.35 2.13 -11.44
N PHE A 87 -9.52 1.50 -11.61
CA PHE A 87 -9.74 0.46 -12.62
C PHE A 87 -9.38 0.95 -14.02
N LYS A 88 -9.91 2.13 -14.42
CA LYS A 88 -9.63 2.72 -15.73
C LYS A 88 -8.15 3.04 -15.96
N LYS A 89 -7.38 3.32 -14.91
CA LYS A 89 -5.93 3.53 -15.01
C LYS A 89 -5.17 2.22 -15.17
N ALA A 90 -5.67 1.15 -14.55
CA ALA A 90 -5.08 -0.18 -14.62
C ALA A 90 -5.40 -0.89 -15.95
N ASP A 91 -6.63 -0.76 -16.45
CA ASP A 91 -7.16 -1.30 -17.72
C ASP A 91 -6.56 -0.52 -18.92
N VAL A 92 -5.34 -0.89 -19.31
CA VAL A 92 -4.55 -0.16 -20.33
C VAL A 92 -5.11 -0.41 -21.71
N ASP A 93 -5.45 -1.67 -21.99
CA ASP A 93 -5.97 -2.09 -23.29
C ASP A 93 -7.48 -1.79 -23.46
N LYS A 94 -8.15 -1.42 -22.36
CA LYS A 94 -9.55 -0.98 -22.30
C LYS A 94 -10.53 -2.11 -22.64
N THR A 95 -10.18 -3.33 -22.25
CA THR A 95 -11.05 -4.50 -22.40
C THR A 95 -12.19 -4.52 -21.38
N GLY A 96 -12.15 -3.67 -20.36
CA GLY A 96 -13.11 -3.71 -19.25
C GLY A 96 -12.84 -4.84 -18.26
N GLN A 97 -11.67 -5.45 -18.35
CA GLN A 97 -11.18 -6.58 -17.57
C GLN A 97 -9.72 -6.31 -17.22
N LEU A 98 -9.24 -6.73 -16.04
CA LEU A 98 -7.83 -6.62 -15.69
C LEU A 98 -7.19 -7.99 -15.76
N THR A 99 -6.17 -8.13 -16.60
CA THR A 99 -5.18 -9.21 -16.49
C THR A 99 -4.42 -9.12 -15.16
N PHE A 100 -3.70 -10.19 -14.80
CA PHE A 100 -2.76 -10.09 -13.68
C PHE A 100 -1.70 -9.01 -13.93
N GLU A 101 -1.21 -8.85 -15.17
CA GLU A 101 -0.26 -7.80 -15.54
C GLU A 101 -0.83 -6.40 -15.25
N GLU A 102 -2.07 -6.13 -15.63
CA GLU A 102 -2.72 -4.85 -15.34
C GLU A 102 -3.02 -4.68 -13.84
N PHE A 103 -3.41 -5.76 -13.16
CA PHE A 103 -3.57 -5.76 -11.71
C PHE A 103 -2.24 -5.47 -10.99
N THR A 104 -1.08 -5.82 -11.55
CA THR A 104 0.22 -5.47 -10.92
C THR A 104 0.41 -3.96 -10.76
N LYS A 105 -0.25 -3.13 -11.58
CA LYS A 105 -0.25 -1.66 -11.44
C LYS A 105 -0.99 -1.22 -10.18
N VAL A 106 -2.07 -1.92 -9.83
CA VAL A 106 -2.78 -1.71 -8.57
C VAL A 106 -1.93 -2.24 -7.41
N PHE A 107 -1.37 -3.44 -7.56
CA PHE A 107 -0.47 -4.04 -6.56
C PHE A 107 0.72 -3.13 -6.22
N ALA A 108 1.32 -2.47 -7.22
CA ALA A 108 2.41 -1.52 -6.99
C ALA A 108 2.00 -0.40 -6.02
N LEU A 109 0.76 0.10 -6.09
CA LEU A 109 0.26 1.11 -5.14
C LEU A 109 0.10 0.54 -3.71
N LEU A 110 -0.28 -0.73 -3.59
CA LEU A 110 -0.39 -1.39 -2.28
C LEU A 110 1.01 -1.65 -1.69
N ALA A 111 1.95 -2.07 -2.53
CA ALA A 111 3.34 -2.32 -2.15
C ALA A 111 4.03 -1.03 -1.71
N ASP A 112 3.85 0.06 -2.46
CA ASP A 112 4.35 1.39 -2.12
C ASP A 112 3.77 1.89 -0.78
N ASP A 113 2.44 1.81 -0.62
CA ASP A 113 1.80 2.18 0.64
C ASP A 113 2.29 1.33 1.83
N THR A 114 2.55 0.04 1.61
CA THR A 114 3.17 -0.85 2.62
C THR A 114 4.62 -0.46 2.92
N HIS A 115 5.40 -0.08 1.91
CA HIS A 115 6.77 0.39 2.06
C HIS A 115 6.83 1.66 2.92
N ARG A 116 5.98 2.66 2.64
CA ARG A 116 5.86 3.89 3.44
C ARG A 116 5.51 3.59 4.91
N LEU A 117 4.56 2.68 5.12
CA LEU A 117 4.19 2.23 6.47
C LEU A 117 5.36 1.60 7.22
N SER A 118 6.27 0.90 6.53
CA SER A 118 7.44 0.28 7.15
C SER A 118 8.45 1.30 7.70
N HIS A 119 8.48 2.51 7.13
CA HIS A 119 9.28 3.64 7.61
C HIS A 119 8.53 4.56 8.59
N GLY A 120 7.24 4.29 8.86
CA GLY A 120 6.41 5.17 9.68
C GLY A 120 6.08 6.51 9.02
N GLU A 121 6.16 6.58 7.69
CA GLU A 121 5.92 7.80 6.92
C GLU A 121 4.42 8.11 6.77
N ASP A 122 4.13 9.38 6.44
CA ASP A 122 2.78 9.75 6.01
C ASP A 122 2.45 9.05 4.69
N ARG A 123 1.38 8.26 4.70
CA ARG A 123 0.87 7.50 3.55
C ARG A 123 0.38 8.39 2.41
N CYS A 124 0.04 9.64 2.72
CA CYS A 124 -0.58 10.59 1.78
C CYS A 124 0.31 11.80 1.47
N GLY A 125 1.55 11.79 1.97
CA GLY A 125 2.57 12.79 1.68
C GLY A 125 3.17 12.62 0.28
N PRO A 126 4.01 13.57 -0.17
CA PRO A 126 4.82 13.38 -1.37
C PRO A 126 5.76 12.18 -1.22
N ASP A 127 6.25 11.65 -2.34
CA ASP A 127 7.30 10.63 -2.34
C ASP A 127 8.61 11.26 -1.87
N HIS A 128 9.35 10.53 -1.04
CA HIS A 128 10.64 10.96 -0.48
C HIS A 128 11.81 10.10 -0.98
N ASP A 129 11.52 9.14 -1.86
CA ASP A 129 12.47 8.23 -2.52
C ASP A 129 13.29 8.91 -3.64
#